data_AF-A0A8T4AVE3-F1
#
_entry.id   AF-A0A8T4AVE3-F1
#
_cell.length_a   1.000
_cell.length_b   1.000
_cell.length_c   1.000
_cell.angle_alpha   90.00
_cell.angle_beta   90.00
_cell.angle_gamma   90.00
#
_symmetry.space_group_name_H-M   'P 1'
#
loop_
_entity.id
_entity.type
_entity.pdbx_description
1 polymer ?
#
loop_
_entity_poly.entity_id
_entity_poly.type
_entity_poly.pdbx_seq_one_letter_code
_entity_poly.pdbx_strand_id
1 'polypeptide(L)'
;MNKAITDGLNFMPPAFIDGLSDWSSEDGTPGSATYDGAGNASLVASDPDFGPCLELQKTETLQKLRYMGDTPLLPGCYLQVKIRFKVLSGLFPSVRVAAWAGGPGGMHVTGLDETGPEFLPDTYGRIYEVSAIIGTGDRTGVDLIWGTEPVFGHFGLDMTGDNGAVVRIESVVIEDKTDIFHRKLMGWVDVRDYGAIGDGITNDRLAFLAADADAQGREVVVSEGTYYIATSITINSPVRFEGQLLMPSTERLLITSNFDYKTYEAAFGDEREALTRALSALFNFTDHDSLDLGGRRIQLDSPIDVHAAVGNKDNFGGRRVIRNGQLEATSSAAWDTVSVTSNAAWSSGSSKTLTSVTNVANIAIGSLVSGTGVGREVYVASKDNGALTITLSQALI
;
A
#
# COMPACT_ATOMS: atom_id res chain seq x y z
N MET A 1 9.85 -4.01 4.82
CA MET A 1 11.15 -4.69 5.00
C MET A 1 10.91 -6.20 4.89
N ASN A 2 11.13 -6.82 3.72
CA ASN A 2 10.94 -8.27 3.51
C ASN A 2 12.03 -8.81 2.57
N LYS A 3 13.23 -8.94 3.12
CA LYS A 3 14.39 -9.59 2.50
C LYS A 3 14.67 -10.84 3.34
N ALA A 4 13.96 -11.96 3.13
CA ALA A 4 14.13 -13.12 4.03
C ALA A 4 13.63 -14.49 3.53
N ILE A 5 13.34 -14.72 2.24
CA ILE A 5 13.11 -16.12 1.77
C ILE A 5 14.33 -16.65 1.02
N THR A 6 15.03 -15.79 0.27
CA THR A 6 16.13 -16.17 -0.63
C THR A 6 17.49 -15.60 -0.23
N ASP A 7 17.58 -14.89 0.91
CA ASP A 7 18.84 -14.29 1.37
C ASP A 7 19.88 -15.38 1.65
N GLY A 8 20.99 -15.36 0.92
CA GLY A 8 22.06 -16.36 1.00
C GLY A 8 21.97 -17.52 0.01
N LEU A 9 20.92 -17.62 -0.81
CA LEU A 9 20.84 -18.60 -1.89
C LEU A 9 21.48 -18.06 -3.18
N ASN A 10 22.32 -18.88 -3.82
CA ASN A 10 22.83 -18.59 -5.16
C ASN A 10 22.01 -19.35 -6.20
N PHE A 11 21.21 -18.62 -6.98
CA PHE A 11 20.43 -19.21 -8.08
C PHE A 11 21.20 -19.23 -9.40
N MET A 12 22.28 -18.45 -9.50
CA MET A 12 23.00 -18.26 -10.75
C MET A 12 23.76 -19.55 -11.13
N PRO A 13 23.52 -20.12 -12.33
CA PRO A 13 24.34 -21.20 -12.87
C PRO A 13 25.81 -20.75 -13.07
N PRO A 14 26.78 -21.68 -13.06
CA PRO A 14 28.16 -21.41 -13.49
C PRO A 14 28.18 -20.82 -14.91
N ALA A 15 29.10 -19.91 -15.18
CA ALA A 15 29.23 -19.36 -16.53
C ALA A 15 29.78 -20.45 -17.47
N PHE A 16 29.41 -20.43 -18.75
CA PHE A 16 29.90 -21.43 -19.72
C PHE A 16 31.43 -21.48 -19.78
N ILE A 17 32.11 -20.35 -19.55
CA ILE A 17 33.58 -20.27 -19.55
C ILE A 17 34.25 -21.10 -18.46
N ASP A 18 33.51 -21.45 -17.40
CA ASP A 18 33.99 -22.30 -16.32
C ASP A 18 33.99 -23.79 -16.70
N GLY A 19 33.36 -24.15 -17.82
CA GLY A 19 33.30 -25.50 -18.37
C GLY A 19 31.90 -25.91 -18.80
N LEU A 20 31.82 -27.01 -19.56
CA LEU A 20 30.55 -27.59 -20.04
C LEU A 20 30.14 -28.86 -19.29
N SER A 21 30.84 -29.22 -18.22
CA SER A 21 30.53 -30.39 -17.39
C SER A 21 29.24 -30.25 -16.59
N ASP A 22 28.83 -29.02 -16.27
CA ASP A 22 27.59 -28.73 -15.53
C ASP A 22 26.38 -28.49 -16.47
N TRP A 23 26.57 -28.70 -17.77
CA TRP A 23 25.60 -28.43 -18.82
C TRP A 23 25.26 -29.70 -19.58
N SER A 24 24.01 -30.16 -19.42
CA SER A 24 23.54 -31.42 -19.96
C SER A 24 22.80 -31.26 -21.29
N SER A 25 22.95 -32.27 -22.16
CA SER A 25 22.13 -32.46 -23.36
C SER A 25 20.82 -33.21 -23.09
N GLU A 26 20.52 -33.55 -21.83
CA GLU A 26 19.30 -34.23 -21.38
C GLU A 26 18.56 -33.35 -20.34
N ASP A 27 17.94 -33.95 -19.31
CA ASP A 27 17.16 -33.23 -18.29
C ASP A 27 18.01 -32.66 -17.14
N GLY A 28 19.33 -32.84 -17.18
CA GLY A 28 20.24 -32.33 -16.15
C GLY A 28 20.32 -33.20 -14.88
N THR A 29 19.57 -34.30 -14.83
CA THR A 29 19.56 -35.23 -13.69
C THR A 29 20.89 -35.99 -13.51
N PRO A 30 21.17 -36.56 -12.32
CA PRO A 30 22.38 -37.35 -12.10
C PRO A 30 22.57 -38.47 -13.14
N GLY A 31 23.74 -38.49 -13.80
CA GLY A 31 24.07 -39.47 -14.83
C GLY A 31 23.73 -39.08 -16.27
N SER A 32 23.11 -37.91 -16.47
CA SER A 32 22.83 -37.36 -17.81
C SER A 32 24.12 -37.08 -18.59
N ALA A 33 24.07 -37.23 -19.92
CA ALA A 33 25.16 -36.78 -20.78
C ALA A 33 25.40 -35.26 -20.69
N THR A 34 26.67 -34.85 -20.73
CA THR A 34 27.10 -33.43 -20.65
C THR A 34 27.64 -32.94 -21.98
N TYR A 35 27.73 -31.62 -22.13
CA TYR A 35 28.35 -31.00 -23.30
C TYR A 35 29.89 -30.95 -23.21
N ASP A 36 30.49 -31.41 -22.12
CA ASP A 36 31.94 -31.52 -22.01
C ASP A 36 32.47 -32.59 -22.97
N GLY A 37 33.37 -32.16 -23.87
CA GLY A 37 33.89 -33.01 -24.94
C GLY A 37 32.89 -33.36 -26.05
N ALA A 38 31.68 -32.79 -26.05
CA ALA A 38 30.69 -33.04 -27.10
C ALA A 38 31.12 -32.40 -28.44
N GLY A 39 31.08 -33.17 -29.52
CA GLY A 39 31.56 -32.73 -30.84
C GLY A 39 30.73 -31.62 -31.50
N ASN A 40 29.51 -31.37 -31.00
CA ASN A 40 28.61 -30.33 -31.48
C ASN A 40 28.59 -29.07 -30.58
N ALA A 41 29.41 -29.01 -29.54
CA ALA A 41 29.49 -27.87 -28.61
C ALA A 41 30.92 -27.33 -28.51
N SER A 42 31.06 -26.01 -28.42
CA SER A 42 32.36 -25.38 -28.21
C SER A 42 32.26 -24.08 -27.41
N LEU A 43 33.28 -23.78 -26.61
CA LEU A 43 33.39 -22.51 -25.91
C LEU A 43 34.02 -21.45 -26.81
N VAL A 44 33.33 -20.32 -26.94
CA VAL A 44 33.81 -19.14 -27.65
C VAL A 44 34.23 -18.10 -26.63
N ALA A 45 35.53 -17.83 -26.51
CA ALA A 45 36.06 -16.99 -25.44
C ALA A 45 35.80 -15.48 -25.61
N SER A 46 35.52 -15.02 -26.83
CA SER A 46 35.46 -13.57 -27.15
C SER A 46 34.49 -13.29 -28.31
N ASP A 47 33.23 -13.68 -28.14
CA ASP A 47 32.18 -13.21 -29.02
C ASP A 47 31.97 -11.68 -28.86
N PRO A 48 31.80 -10.91 -29.95
CA PRO A 48 31.63 -9.45 -29.85
C PRO A 48 30.42 -8.99 -29.03
N ASP A 49 29.38 -9.80 -28.91
CA ASP A 49 28.13 -9.45 -28.24
C ASP A 49 28.04 -10.04 -26.82
N PHE A 50 28.53 -11.27 -26.64
CA PHE A 50 28.39 -12.02 -25.38
C PHE A 50 29.70 -12.17 -24.60
N GLY A 51 30.85 -11.84 -25.18
CA GLY A 51 32.13 -12.23 -24.63
C GLY A 51 32.25 -13.77 -24.59
N PRO A 52 32.60 -14.38 -23.44
CA PRO A 52 32.58 -15.83 -23.30
C PRO A 52 31.16 -16.43 -23.42
N CYS A 53 30.94 -17.32 -24.40
CA CYS A 53 29.65 -17.94 -24.65
C CYS A 53 29.78 -19.38 -25.20
N LEU A 54 28.66 -20.11 -25.24
CA LEU A 54 28.56 -21.43 -25.84
C LEU A 54 28.18 -21.28 -27.32
N GLU A 55 28.91 -21.94 -28.22
CA GLU A 55 28.46 -22.21 -29.59
C GLU A 55 28.01 -23.67 -29.69
N LEU A 56 26.76 -23.89 -30.07
CA LEU A 56 26.11 -25.19 -30.13
C LEU A 56 25.53 -25.42 -31.52
N GLN A 57 25.88 -26.55 -32.12
CA GLN A 57 25.26 -27.04 -33.35
C GLN A 57 24.08 -27.96 -32.98
N LYS A 58 22.89 -27.61 -33.46
CA LYS A 58 21.68 -28.42 -33.27
C LYS A 58 21.76 -29.69 -34.11
N THR A 59 21.76 -30.85 -33.46
CA THR A 59 21.89 -32.17 -34.09
C THR A 59 20.70 -33.09 -33.85
N GLU A 60 19.78 -32.70 -32.96
CA GLU A 60 18.61 -33.48 -32.57
C GLU A 60 17.33 -32.69 -32.76
N THR A 61 16.20 -33.36 -33.03
CA THR A 61 14.89 -32.72 -33.21
C THR A 61 14.50 -31.84 -32.01
N LEU A 62 14.80 -32.30 -30.79
CA LEU A 62 14.76 -31.51 -29.56
C LEU A 62 16.18 -31.48 -28.98
N GLN A 63 16.88 -30.37 -29.14
CA GLN A 63 18.20 -30.18 -28.53
C GLN A 63 17.99 -29.50 -27.17
N LYS A 64 18.32 -30.21 -26.09
CA LYS A 64 18.24 -29.67 -24.72
C LYS A 64 19.58 -29.07 -24.30
N LEU A 65 19.53 -28.01 -23.51
CA LEU A 65 20.64 -27.47 -22.75
C LEU A 65 20.12 -27.24 -21.34
N ARG A 66 20.56 -28.04 -20.37
CA ARG A 66 20.09 -27.98 -18.98
C ARG A 66 21.24 -27.79 -18.01
N TYR A 67 21.11 -26.84 -17.10
CA TYR A 67 22.00 -26.75 -15.95
C TYR A 67 21.73 -27.92 -15.00
N MET A 68 22.78 -28.64 -14.61
CA MET A 68 22.68 -29.86 -13.79
C MET A 68 22.57 -29.59 -12.29
N GLY A 69 22.83 -28.36 -11.83
CA GLY A 69 22.70 -28.05 -10.41
C GLY A 69 21.24 -27.99 -9.97
N ASP A 70 21.00 -28.35 -8.71
CA ASP A 70 19.70 -28.20 -8.07
C ASP A 70 19.49 -26.72 -7.75
N THR A 71 18.77 -25.99 -8.62
CA THR A 71 18.38 -24.61 -8.33
C THR A 71 17.19 -24.64 -7.36
N PRO A 72 17.33 -24.18 -6.11
CA PRO A 72 16.28 -24.35 -5.10
C PRO A 72 15.01 -23.58 -5.44
N LEU A 73 13.84 -24.21 -5.24
CA LEU A 73 12.53 -23.59 -5.39
C LEU A 73 11.77 -23.65 -4.06
N LEU A 74 11.90 -22.59 -3.27
CA LEU A 74 11.23 -22.50 -1.97
C LEU A 74 9.74 -22.11 -2.13
N PRO A 75 8.85 -22.54 -1.21
CA PRO A 75 7.48 -22.04 -1.17
C PRO A 75 7.43 -20.51 -1.17
N GLY A 76 6.65 -19.93 -2.08
CA GLY A 76 6.55 -18.48 -2.27
C GLY A 76 7.64 -17.85 -3.13
N CYS A 77 8.61 -18.62 -3.63
CA CYS A 77 9.64 -18.15 -4.56
C CYS A 77 9.11 -18.06 -5.99
N TYR A 78 9.56 -17.05 -6.72
CA TYR A 78 9.35 -16.87 -8.16
C TYR A 78 10.70 -16.61 -8.82
N LEU A 79 11.15 -17.55 -9.65
CA LEU A 79 12.43 -17.47 -10.36
C LEU A 79 12.19 -17.07 -11.80
N GLN A 80 12.97 -16.13 -12.31
CA GLN A 80 13.00 -15.80 -13.73
C GLN A 80 14.26 -16.35 -14.36
N VAL A 81 14.10 -17.19 -15.38
CA VAL A 81 15.19 -17.67 -16.23
C VAL A 81 15.23 -16.79 -17.47
N LYS A 82 16.41 -16.29 -17.83
CA LYS A 82 16.67 -15.49 -19.04
C LYS A 82 17.83 -16.07 -19.82
N ILE A 83 17.64 -16.19 -21.12
CA ILE A 83 18.65 -16.76 -22.01
C ILE A 83 18.70 -15.93 -23.29
N ARG A 84 19.87 -15.34 -23.53
CA ARG A 84 20.16 -14.60 -24.75
C ARG A 84 20.91 -15.47 -25.74
N PHE A 85 20.53 -15.40 -27.00
CA PHE A 85 21.12 -16.21 -28.05
C PHE A 85 21.11 -15.51 -29.40
N LYS A 86 21.92 -16.00 -30.33
CA LYS A 86 21.89 -15.61 -31.74
C LYS A 86 22.15 -16.82 -32.63
N VAL A 87 21.42 -16.91 -33.73
CA VAL A 87 21.63 -17.95 -34.74
C VAL A 87 22.65 -17.42 -35.75
N LEU A 88 23.68 -18.21 -36.05
CA LEU A 88 24.75 -17.81 -36.96
C LEU A 88 24.55 -18.36 -38.38
N SER A 89 24.04 -19.59 -38.48
CA SER A 89 23.83 -20.29 -39.75
C SER A 89 22.86 -21.47 -39.58
N GLY A 90 22.48 -22.10 -40.69
CA GLY A 90 21.54 -23.22 -40.71
C GLY A 90 20.08 -22.78 -40.58
N LEU A 91 19.15 -23.73 -40.54
CA LEU A 91 17.73 -23.41 -40.40
C LEU A 91 17.44 -22.85 -39.00
N PHE A 92 16.61 -21.82 -38.90
CA PHE A 92 16.26 -21.21 -37.60
C PHE A 92 15.50 -22.21 -36.71
N PRO A 93 16.03 -22.59 -35.55
CA PRO A 93 15.29 -23.40 -34.59
C PRO A 93 14.35 -22.51 -33.78
N SER A 94 13.21 -23.06 -33.40
CA SER A 94 12.38 -22.46 -32.35
C SER A 94 13.07 -22.66 -31.00
N VAL A 95 13.09 -21.62 -30.17
CA VAL A 95 13.83 -21.57 -28.91
C VAL A 95 12.88 -21.21 -27.77
N ARG A 96 13.02 -21.88 -26.62
CA ARG A 96 12.24 -21.57 -25.40
C ARG A 96 13.05 -21.85 -24.15
N VAL A 97 12.70 -21.19 -23.05
CA VAL A 97 13.12 -21.66 -21.73
C VAL A 97 12.45 -22.99 -21.45
N ALA A 98 13.19 -23.94 -20.91
CA ALA A 98 12.64 -25.19 -20.48
C ALA A 98 13.39 -25.72 -19.26
N ALA A 99 12.74 -26.62 -18.52
CA ALA A 99 13.16 -27.02 -17.20
C ALA A 99 12.84 -28.49 -16.91
N TRP A 100 13.24 -28.96 -15.73
CA TRP A 100 12.83 -30.24 -15.14
C TRP A 100 12.52 -30.02 -13.66
N ALA A 101 11.34 -30.44 -13.21
CA ALA A 101 10.81 -30.18 -11.88
C ALA A 101 11.23 -31.27 -10.87
N GLY A 102 12.16 -30.94 -9.98
CA GLY A 102 12.70 -31.84 -8.98
C GLY A 102 11.94 -31.79 -7.66
N GLY A 103 11.38 -32.93 -7.26
CA GLY A 103 10.70 -33.14 -5.98
C GLY A 103 11.64 -33.67 -4.89
N PRO A 104 11.14 -33.86 -3.66
CA PRO A 104 11.92 -34.37 -2.54
C PRO A 104 12.59 -35.71 -2.88
N GLY A 105 13.88 -35.81 -2.57
CA GLY A 105 14.66 -37.02 -2.86
C GLY A 105 15.08 -37.19 -4.32
N GLY A 106 14.96 -36.15 -5.16
CA GLY A 106 15.41 -36.17 -6.56
C GLY A 106 14.42 -36.82 -7.53
N MET A 107 13.15 -36.93 -7.15
CA MET A 107 12.10 -37.51 -7.99
C MET A 107 11.54 -36.48 -8.97
N HIS A 108 11.18 -36.88 -10.18
CA HIS A 108 10.49 -35.99 -11.12
C HIS A 108 9.05 -35.73 -10.68
N VAL A 109 8.64 -34.47 -10.62
CA VAL A 109 7.26 -34.08 -10.40
C VAL A 109 6.53 -33.99 -11.74
N THR A 110 5.67 -34.95 -12.03
CA THR A 110 4.97 -35.05 -13.32
C THR A 110 3.72 -34.18 -13.37
N GLY A 111 3.28 -33.79 -14.57
CA GLY A 111 2.02 -33.08 -14.78
C GLY A 111 2.12 -31.55 -14.64
N LEU A 112 3.33 -31.03 -14.56
CA LEU A 112 3.64 -29.59 -14.60
C LEU A 112 4.06 -29.18 -16.01
N ASP A 113 3.78 -27.93 -16.36
CA ASP A 113 4.34 -27.33 -17.57
C ASP A 113 5.82 -27.04 -17.33
N GLU A 114 6.70 -27.65 -18.11
CA GLU A 114 8.16 -27.52 -17.97
C GLU A 114 8.80 -26.70 -19.10
N THR A 115 7.99 -26.08 -19.95
CA THR A 115 8.45 -25.37 -21.15
C THR A 115 7.71 -24.05 -21.28
N GLY A 116 8.47 -22.95 -21.33
CA GLY A 116 7.92 -21.61 -21.46
C GLY A 116 7.50 -21.27 -22.90
N PRO A 117 7.12 -20.00 -23.14
CA PRO A 117 6.75 -19.52 -24.47
C PRO A 117 7.85 -19.77 -25.50
N GLU A 118 7.44 -20.24 -26.67
CA GLU A 118 8.36 -20.55 -27.77
C GLU A 118 8.54 -19.36 -28.72
N PHE A 119 9.78 -19.11 -29.13
CA PHE A 119 10.18 -18.01 -29.98
C PHE A 119 10.93 -18.50 -31.22
N LEU A 120 10.50 -18.06 -32.40
CA LEU A 120 11.17 -18.36 -33.67
C LEU A 120 12.00 -17.13 -34.13
N PRO A 121 13.34 -17.19 -34.12
CA PRO A 121 14.19 -16.15 -34.67
C PRO A 121 14.06 -16.03 -36.20
N ASP A 122 14.28 -14.82 -36.73
CA ASP A 122 14.09 -14.51 -38.16
C ASP A 122 15.34 -13.98 -38.88
N THR A 123 16.36 -13.62 -38.11
CA THR A 123 17.55 -12.91 -38.59
C THR A 123 18.81 -13.48 -37.96
N TYR A 124 19.82 -13.80 -38.79
CA TYR A 124 21.12 -14.27 -38.32
C TYR A 124 21.93 -13.16 -37.66
N GLY A 125 22.71 -13.53 -36.64
CA GLY A 125 23.57 -12.61 -35.89
C GLY A 125 22.81 -11.63 -34.99
N ARG A 126 21.48 -11.51 -35.11
CA ARG A 126 20.65 -10.74 -34.19
C ARG A 126 20.54 -11.46 -32.85
N ILE A 127 20.67 -10.70 -31.77
CA ILE A 127 20.48 -11.18 -30.42
C ILE A 127 18.98 -11.21 -30.11
N TYR A 128 18.52 -12.36 -29.63
CA TYR A 128 17.19 -12.57 -29.07
C TYR A 128 17.31 -12.96 -27.61
N GLU A 129 16.21 -12.79 -26.87
CA GLU A 129 16.08 -13.23 -25.48
C GLU A 129 14.80 -14.05 -25.35
N VAL A 130 14.90 -15.23 -24.73
CA VAL A 130 13.76 -15.97 -24.20
C VAL A 130 13.79 -15.88 -22.69
N SER A 131 12.60 -15.78 -22.08
CA SER A 131 12.46 -15.77 -20.63
C SER A 131 11.22 -16.53 -20.20
N ALA A 132 11.26 -17.11 -19.00
CA ALA A 132 10.10 -17.67 -18.34
C ALA A 132 10.20 -17.44 -16.83
N ILE A 133 9.05 -17.19 -16.20
CA ILE A 133 8.90 -17.12 -14.75
C ILE A 133 8.31 -18.43 -14.24
N ILE A 134 9.03 -19.07 -13.33
CA ILE A 134 8.64 -20.30 -12.65
C ILE A 134 8.24 -19.94 -11.23
N GLY A 135 7.03 -20.34 -10.83
CA GLY A 135 6.46 -19.91 -9.57
C GLY A 135 5.58 -20.96 -8.92
N THR A 136 5.44 -20.83 -7.59
CA THR A 136 4.63 -21.74 -6.78
C THR A 136 3.13 -21.50 -6.86
N GLY A 137 2.68 -20.39 -7.47
CA GLY A 137 1.26 -20.03 -7.54
C GLY A 137 0.84 -19.50 -8.92
N ASP A 138 -0.42 -19.73 -9.26
CA ASP A 138 -1.08 -19.18 -10.45
C ASP A 138 -1.28 -17.67 -10.28
N ARG A 139 -0.38 -16.90 -10.91
CA ARG A 139 -0.37 -15.44 -10.87
C ARG A 139 -0.18 -14.90 -12.27
N THR A 140 -0.80 -13.76 -12.55
CA THR A 140 -0.58 -13.03 -13.80
C THR A 140 0.91 -12.76 -14.02
N GLY A 141 1.47 -13.30 -15.10
CA GLY A 141 2.87 -13.18 -15.47
C GLY A 141 3.76 -14.35 -15.06
N VAL A 142 3.22 -15.39 -14.42
CA VAL A 142 3.93 -16.67 -14.22
C VAL A 142 3.69 -17.55 -15.44
N ASP A 143 4.76 -18.05 -16.03
CA ASP A 143 4.69 -18.91 -17.21
C ASP A 143 4.56 -20.39 -16.82
N LEU A 144 5.36 -20.84 -15.84
CA LEU A 144 5.39 -22.23 -15.37
C LEU A 144 4.90 -22.30 -13.92
N ILE A 145 3.67 -22.78 -13.75
CA ILE A 145 3.00 -22.87 -12.45
C ILE A 145 3.29 -24.25 -11.84
N TRP A 146 4.20 -24.28 -10.87
CA TRP A 146 4.76 -25.52 -10.34
C TRP A 146 4.21 -25.94 -8.98
N GLY A 147 3.44 -25.08 -8.31
CA GLY A 147 2.93 -25.39 -6.98
C GLY A 147 4.06 -25.49 -5.95
N THR A 148 3.86 -26.28 -4.90
CA THR A 148 4.84 -26.47 -3.82
C THR A 148 5.45 -27.87 -3.78
N GLU A 149 5.14 -28.72 -4.76
CA GLU A 149 5.62 -30.10 -4.79
C GLU A 149 7.08 -30.17 -5.28
N PRO A 150 7.49 -29.45 -6.34
CA PRO A 150 8.91 -29.29 -6.67
C PRO A 150 9.63 -28.45 -5.61
N VAL A 151 10.80 -28.91 -5.21
CA VAL A 151 11.69 -28.25 -4.24
C VAL A 151 12.97 -27.72 -4.90
N PHE A 152 13.25 -28.11 -6.14
CA PHE A 152 14.28 -27.53 -7.00
C PHE A 152 13.92 -27.70 -8.48
N GLY A 153 14.69 -27.08 -9.37
CA GLY A 153 14.58 -27.33 -10.80
C GLY A 153 15.94 -27.32 -11.50
N HIS A 154 16.01 -28.05 -12.61
CA HIS A 154 17.10 -27.94 -13.58
C HIS A 154 16.62 -27.05 -14.72
N PHE A 155 17.25 -25.89 -14.91
CA PHE A 155 16.77 -24.87 -15.85
C PHE A 155 17.70 -24.72 -17.04
N GLY A 156 17.13 -24.37 -18.19
CA GLY A 156 17.91 -24.01 -19.37
C GLY A 156 17.03 -23.78 -20.59
N LEU A 157 17.48 -24.28 -21.72
CA LEU A 157 16.95 -23.96 -23.04
C LEU A 157 16.62 -25.21 -23.83
N ASP A 158 15.52 -25.17 -24.58
CA ASP A 158 15.20 -26.13 -25.64
C ASP A 158 15.32 -25.46 -27.00
N MET A 159 15.84 -26.20 -27.99
CA MET A 159 15.73 -25.87 -29.40
C MET A 159 14.96 -26.96 -30.15
N THR A 160 13.85 -26.58 -30.77
CA THR A 160 13.00 -27.47 -31.59
C THR A 160 13.15 -27.12 -33.07
N GLY A 161 12.59 -27.97 -33.95
CA GLY A 161 12.66 -27.80 -35.40
C GLY A 161 13.82 -28.55 -36.06
N ASP A 162 14.15 -28.15 -37.29
CA ASP A 162 15.13 -28.84 -38.13
C ASP A 162 16.57 -28.74 -37.60
N ASN A 163 17.39 -29.73 -37.95
CA ASN A 163 18.78 -29.83 -37.52
C ASN A 163 19.71 -29.00 -38.41
N GLY A 164 20.92 -28.71 -37.90
CA GLY A 164 21.99 -28.04 -38.64
C GLY A 164 22.17 -26.55 -38.32
N ALA A 165 21.35 -25.99 -37.43
CA ALA A 165 21.53 -24.64 -36.91
C ALA A 165 22.82 -24.54 -36.09
N VAL A 166 23.57 -23.45 -36.24
CA VAL A 166 24.66 -23.07 -35.31
C VAL A 166 24.19 -21.88 -34.50
N VAL A 167 24.16 -22.02 -33.19
CA VAL A 167 23.61 -21.03 -32.26
C VAL A 167 24.66 -20.67 -31.22
N ARG A 168 24.87 -19.36 -30.99
CA ARG A 168 25.63 -18.87 -29.84
C ARG A 168 24.68 -18.46 -28.73
N ILE A 169 24.97 -18.91 -27.51
CA ILE A 169 24.13 -18.77 -26.33
C ILE A 169 24.98 -18.13 -25.24
N GLU A 170 24.51 -17.00 -24.71
CA GLU A 170 25.08 -16.35 -23.52
C GLU A 170 24.76 -17.19 -22.27
N SER A 171 25.64 -17.13 -21.25
CA SER A 171 25.44 -17.89 -20.00
C SER A 171 24.04 -17.62 -19.42
N VAL A 172 23.34 -18.69 -19.03
CA VAL A 172 21.96 -18.61 -18.55
C VAL A 172 21.91 -17.82 -17.24
N VAL A 173 20.95 -16.90 -17.16
CA VAL A 173 20.74 -16.08 -15.96
C VAL A 173 19.47 -16.55 -15.25
N ILE A 174 19.58 -16.82 -13.95
CA ILE A 174 18.43 -17.11 -13.08
C ILE A 174 18.39 -16.08 -11.97
N GLU A 175 17.29 -15.31 -11.91
CA GLU A 175 17.08 -14.25 -10.94
C GLU A 175 15.87 -14.56 -10.05
N ASP A 176 15.95 -14.17 -8.78
CA ASP A 176 14.78 -14.11 -7.92
C ASP A 176 13.91 -12.88 -8.28
N LYS A 177 12.64 -13.11 -8.62
CA LYS A 177 11.60 -12.10 -8.89
C LYS A 177 10.47 -12.12 -7.86
N THR A 178 10.69 -12.77 -6.72
CA THR A 178 9.71 -12.90 -5.63
C THR A 178 9.21 -11.54 -5.16
N ASP A 179 10.07 -10.52 -5.09
CA ASP A 179 9.73 -9.15 -4.69
C ASP A 179 8.66 -8.48 -5.57
N ILE A 180 8.65 -8.76 -6.88
CA ILE A 180 7.66 -8.26 -7.84
C ILE A 180 6.28 -8.85 -7.53
N PHE A 181 6.21 -10.13 -7.19
CA PHE A 181 4.95 -10.80 -6.85
C PHE A 181 4.51 -10.54 -5.40
N HIS A 182 5.44 -10.21 -4.50
CA HIS A 182 5.16 -9.84 -3.11
C HIS A 182 4.43 -8.51 -2.96
N ARG A 183 4.62 -7.54 -3.88
CA ARG A 183 3.82 -6.30 -3.88
C ARG A 183 2.32 -6.55 -4.12
N LYS A 184 1.96 -7.64 -4.81
CA LYS A 184 0.56 -8.08 -5.01
C LYS A 184 0.07 -9.08 -3.94
N LEU A 185 0.89 -9.40 -2.94
CA LEU A 185 0.55 -10.27 -1.81
C LEU A 185 0.18 -9.50 -0.55
N MET A 186 0.59 -8.24 -0.46
CA MET A 186 0.19 -7.36 0.62
C MET A 186 -1.28 -7.02 0.42
N GLY A 187 -2.15 -7.41 1.35
CA GLY A 187 -3.56 -6.98 1.40
C GLY A 187 -3.72 -5.48 1.66
N TRP A 188 -2.67 -4.70 1.41
CA TRP A 188 -2.57 -3.29 1.70
C TRP A 188 -1.71 -2.54 0.67
N VAL A 189 -1.88 -1.22 0.65
CA VAL A 189 -1.21 -0.25 -0.23
C VAL A 189 -0.62 0.85 0.63
N ASP A 190 0.68 1.16 0.50
CA ASP A 190 1.27 2.27 1.25
C ASP A 190 1.08 3.61 0.54
N VAL A 191 0.78 4.68 1.27
CA VAL A 191 0.78 6.04 0.71
C VAL A 191 2.15 6.48 0.18
N ARG A 192 3.25 5.94 0.72
CA ARG A 192 4.62 6.23 0.25
C ARG A 192 4.91 5.67 -1.14
N ASP A 193 4.27 4.57 -1.52
CA ASP A 193 4.42 4.00 -2.87
C ASP A 193 3.85 4.93 -3.95
N TYR A 194 3.02 5.91 -3.55
CA TYR A 194 2.41 6.93 -4.42
C TYR A 194 3.05 8.30 -4.20
N GLY A 195 4.22 8.36 -3.55
CA GLY A 195 5.02 9.57 -3.42
C GLY A 195 4.74 10.42 -2.18
N ALA A 196 4.06 9.88 -1.16
CA ALA A 196 3.97 10.56 0.13
C ALA A 196 5.36 10.63 0.79
N ILE A 197 5.73 11.79 1.32
CA ILE A 197 7.03 12.02 1.96
C ILE A 197 6.92 11.79 3.47
N GLY A 198 5.92 12.37 4.12
CA GLY A 198 5.74 12.26 5.57
C GLY A 198 6.74 13.09 6.39
N ASP A 199 7.13 14.27 5.88
CA ASP A 199 8.05 15.22 6.52
C ASP A 199 7.35 16.34 7.35
N GLY A 200 6.02 16.37 7.35
CA GLY A 200 5.17 17.33 8.03
C GLY A 200 5.07 18.69 7.34
N ILE A 201 5.63 18.84 6.14
CA ILE A 201 5.72 20.10 5.39
C ILE A 201 5.12 19.93 4.00
N THR A 202 5.52 18.86 3.30
CA THR A 202 5.07 18.57 1.95
C THR A 202 3.61 18.14 1.97
N ASN A 203 2.81 18.67 1.05
CA ASN A 203 1.41 18.31 0.94
C ASN A 203 1.26 16.91 0.31
N ASP A 204 1.04 15.90 1.16
CA ASP A 204 0.98 14.48 0.78
C ASP A 204 -0.40 14.05 0.26
N ARG A 205 -1.36 14.98 0.16
CA ARG A 205 -2.75 14.69 -0.18
C ARG A 205 -2.94 13.91 -1.49
N LEU A 206 -2.16 14.24 -2.54
CA LEU A 206 -2.31 13.58 -3.83
C LEU A 206 -1.86 12.11 -3.77
N ALA A 207 -0.84 11.80 -2.97
CA ALA A 207 -0.38 10.44 -2.77
C ALA A 207 -1.43 9.59 -2.04
N PHE A 208 -2.09 10.16 -1.02
CA PHE A 208 -3.19 9.49 -0.32
C PHE A 208 -4.37 9.17 -1.26
N LEU A 209 -4.76 10.12 -2.11
CA LEU A 209 -5.84 9.88 -3.09
C LEU A 209 -5.48 8.83 -4.13
N ALA A 210 -4.22 8.79 -4.57
CA ALA A 210 -3.75 7.79 -5.52
C ALA A 210 -3.68 6.39 -4.88
N ALA A 211 -3.23 6.31 -3.62
CA ALA A 211 -3.23 5.07 -2.85
C ALA A 211 -4.66 4.55 -2.60
N ASP A 212 -5.60 5.42 -2.24
CA ASP A 212 -7.01 5.05 -2.05
C ASP A 212 -7.65 4.55 -3.36
N ALA A 213 -7.34 5.20 -4.49
CA ALA A 213 -7.85 4.80 -5.80
C ALA A 213 -7.30 3.42 -6.23
N ASP A 214 -6.03 3.12 -5.94
CA ASP A 214 -5.41 1.84 -6.28
C ASP A 214 -5.77 0.72 -5.29
N ALA A 215 -6.07 1.05 -4.02
CA ALA A 215 -6.39 0.07 -2.99
C ALA A 215 -7.51 -0.88 -3.43
N GLN A 216 -8.53 -0.40 -4.15
CA GLN A 216 -9.60 -1.25 -4.71
C GLN A 216 -10.21 -2.21 -3.67
N GLY A 217 -10.40 -1.73 -2.44
CA GLY A 217 -10.92 -2.51 -1.31
C GLY A 217 -9.84 -3.14 -0.40
N ARG A 218 -8.56 -3.01 -0.73
CA ARG A 218 -7.43 -3.32 0.17
C ARG A 218 -7.26 -2.23 1.23
N GLU A 219 -6.51 -2.54 2.29
CA GLU A 219 -6.20 -1.57 3.34
C GLU A 219 -5.18 -0.52 2.83
N VAL A 220 -5.41 0.76 3.07
CA VAL A 220 -4.39 1.80 2.87
C VAL A 220 -3.57 1.91 4.15
N VAL A 221 -2.25 1.73 4.05
CA VAL A 221 -1.33 1.89 5.17
C VAL A 221 -0.66 3.26 5.05
N VAL A 222 -0.67 3.99 6.16
CA VAL A 222 0.07 5.22 6.35
C VAL A 222 1.26 4.90 7.24
N SER A 223 2.38 4.52 6.61
CA SER A 223 3.64 4.20 7.30
C SER A 223 4.12 5.32 8.24
N GLU A 224 4.96 4.99 9.22
CA GLU A 224 5.53 5.96 10.18
C GLU A 224 6.02 7.27 9.54
N GLY A 225 5.58 8.43 10.03
CA GLY A 225 5.93 9.75 9.50
C GLY A 225 4.90 10.81 9.92
N THR A 226 5.11 12.07 9.54
CA THR A 226 4.13 13.15 9.74
C THR A 226 3.65 13.64 8.38
N TYR A 227 2.40 13.42 8.01
CA TYR A 227 1.91 13.73 6.67
C TYR A 227 1.07 15.00 6.72
N TYR A 228 1.54 16.05 6.04
CA TYR A 228 0.78 17.29 5.95
C TYR A 228 -0.30 17.17 4.87
N ILE A 229 -1.57 17.30 5.26
CA ILE A 229 -2.71 17.25 4.34
C ILE A 229 -3.37 18.63 4.35
N ALA A 230 -3.04 19.43 3.33
CA ALA A 230 -3.38 20.85 3.29
C ALA A 230 -4.87 21.14 3.10
N THR A 231 -5.63 20.18 2.53
CA THR A 231 -7.05 20.32 2.24
C THR A 231 -7.79 19.01 2.52
N SER A 232 -9.10 19.14 2.77
CA SER A 232 -9.98 18.04 3.12
C SER A 232 -9.83 16.85 2.15
N ILE A 233 -9.87 15.65 2.71
CA ILE A 233 -9.69 14.38 2.00
C ILE A 233 -10.75 13.37 2.45
N THR A 234 -11.20 12.57 1.48
CA THR A 234 -12.01 11.38 1.70
C THR A 234 -11.20 10.15 1.34
N ILE A 235 -11.14 9.19 2.25
CA ILE A 235 -10.50 7.88 2.06
C ILE A 235 -11.62 6.85 2.09
N ASN A 236 -11.82 6.16 0.97
CA ASN A 236 -12.91 5.20 0.81
C ASN A 236 -12.53 3.81 1.33
N SER A 237 -11.27 3.45 1.17
CA SER A 237 -10.72 2.16 1.57
C SER A 237 -10.50 2.10 3.09
N PRO A 238 -10.47 0.90 3.69
CA PRO A 238 -10.02 0.74 5.07
C PRO A 238 -8.63 1.35 5.24
N VAL A 239 -8.36 2.10 6.30
CA VAL A 239 -7.08 2.78 6.52
C VAL A 239 -6.45 2.41 7.86
N ARG A 240 -5.14 2.20 7.86
CA ARG A 240 -4.33 1.94 9.06
C ARG A 240 -3.22 2.97 9.17
N PHE A 241 -3.19 3.67 10.30
CA PHE A 241 -2.18 4.68 10.60
C PHE A 241 -1.08 4.11 11.49
N GLU A 242 0.16 4.15 10.98
CA GLU A 242 1.41 3.99 11.75
C GLU A 242 2.13 5.34 11.90
N GLY A 243 1.92 6.26 10.94
CA GLY A 243 2.26 7.67 11.05
C GLY A 243 1.09 8.56 11.47
N GLN A 244 1.35 9.86 11.60
CA GLN A 244 0.39 10.88 12.02
C GLN A 244 0.10 11.88 10.90
N LEU A 245 -1.10 12.47 10.94
CA LEU A 245 -1.54 13.53 10.04
C LEU A 245 -1.37 14.90 10.71
N LEU A 246 -0.90 15.86 9.92
CA LEU A 246 -0.95 17.28 10.25
C LEU A 246 -1.95 17.95 9.31
N MET A 247 -3.03 18.49 9.87
CA MET A 247 -4.12 19.09 9.09
C MET A 247 -4.54 20.45 9.67
N PRO A 248 -4.82 21.47 8.84
CA PRO A 248 -5.44 22.70 9.31
C PRO A 248 -6.80 22.41 9.97
N SER A 249 -7.17 23.12 11.04
CA SER A 249 -8.40 22.86 11.81
C SER A 249 -9.70 23.02 11.02
N THR A 250 -9.68 23.76 9.91
CA THR A 250 -10.80 23.93 9.00
C THR A 250 -11.03 22.76 8.05
N GLU A 251 -10.03 21.89 7.91
CA GLU A 251 -10.06 20.76 6.98
C GLU A 251 -10.57 19.49 7.62
N ARG A 252 -11.03 18.55 6.79
CA ARG A 252 -11.70 17.34 7.25
C ARG A 252 -11.01 16.08 6.72
N LEU A 253 -10.86 15.11 7.61
CA LEU A 253 -10.53 13.73 7.27
C LEU A 253 -11.82 12.91 7.31
N LEU A 254 -12.27 12.43 6.15
CA LEU A 254 -13.46 11.60 6.02
C LEU A 254 -13.02 10.17 5.70
N ILE A 255 -13.25 9.23 6.62
CA ILE A 255 -12.97 7.80 6.42
C ILE A 255 -14.31 7.08 6.37
N THR A 256 -14.62 6.39 5.26
CA THR A 256 -15.94 5.76 5.07
C THR A 256 -15.97 4.27 5.41
N SER A 257 -14.86 3.54 5.26
CA SER A 257 -14.81 2.10 5.56
C SER A 257 -14.73 1.78 7.06
N ASN A 258 -13.64 2.14 7.74
CA ASN A 258 -13.42 1.89 9.17
C ASN A 258 -13.57 3.17 10.01
N PHE A 259 -14.78 3.72 10.03
CA PHE A 259 -15.10 4.90 10.83
C PHE A 259 -15.25 4.56 12.32
N ASP A 260 -14.16 4.71 13.08
CA ASP A 260 -14.13 4.55 14.54
C ASP A 260 -13.13 5.52 15.19
N TYR A 261 -13.29 5.77 16.50
CA TYR A 261 -12.41 6.70 17.22
C TYR A 261 -10.94 6.26 17.20
N LYS A 262 -10.67 4.95 17.28
CA LYS A 262 -9.30 4.42 17.33
C LYS A 262 -8.52 4.78 16.06
N THR A 263 -9.18 4.78 14.91
CA THR A 263 -8.58 5.15 13.63
C THR A 263 -8.22 6.64 13.60
N TYR A 264 -9.08 7.52 14.11
CA TYR A 264 -8.78 8.96 14.22
C TYR A 264 -7.69 9.23 15.26
N GLU A 265 -7.69 8.50 16.37
CA GLU A 265 -6.65 8.60 17.40
C GLU A 265 -5.29 8.18 16.85
N ALA A 266 -5.22 7.09 16.09
CA ALA A 266 -4.00 6.69 15.41
C ALA A 266 -3.55 7.73 14.38
N ALA A 267 -4.50 8.38 13.68
CA ALA A 267 -4.20 9.41 12.70
C ALA A 267 -3.64 10.71 13.32
N PHE A 268 -4.13 11.15 14.49
CA PHE A 268 -3.76 12.47 15.05
C PHE A 268 -2.86 12.41 16.29
N GLY A 269 -2.84 11.28 17.01
CA GLY A 269 -2.03 11.10 18.21
C GLY A 269 -2.48 11.87 19.45
N ASP A 270 -3.49 12.74 19.34
CA ASP A 270 -4.08 13.50 20.43
C ASP A 270 -5.58 13.16 20.59
N GLU A 271 -6.01 12.89 21.81
CA GLU A 271 -7.36 12.39 22.11
C GLU A 271 -8.45 13.43 21.78
N ARG A 272 -8.20 14.70 22.12
CA ARG A 272 -9.15 15.80 21.89
C ARG A 272 -9.24 16.12 20.40
N GLU A 273 -8.11 16.21 19.71
CA GLU A 273 -8.05 16.47 18.28
C GLU A 273 -8.71 15.32 17.51
N ALA A 274 -8.39 14.06 17.84
CA ALA A 274 -9.01 12.90 17.23
C ALA A 274 -10.54 12.90 17.38
N LEU A 275 -11.04 13.16 18.59
CA LEU A 275 -12.49 13.25 18.82
C LEU A 275 -13.11 14.42 18.05
N THR A 276 -12.44 15.58 18.01
CA THR A 276 -12.91 16.76 17.26
C THR A 276 -13.00 16.47 15.76
N ARG A 277 -12.00 15.79 15.19
CA ARG A 277 -11.96 15.40 13.76
C ARG A 277 -12.99 14.32 13.44
N ALA A 278 -13.15 13.33 14.31
CA ALA A 278 -14.16 12.28 14.16
C ALA A 278 -15.59 12.86 14.23
N LEU A 279 -15.84 13.83 15.13
CA LEU A 279 -17.10 14.57 15.19
C LEU A 279 -17.35 15.37 13.92
N SER A 280 -16.32 16.09 13.44
CA SER A 280 -16.43 16.82 12.17
C SER A 280 -16.88 15.91 11.04
N ALA A 281 -16.30 14.71 10.94
CA ALA A 281 -16.62 13.71 9.93
C ALA A 281 -18.05 13.12 10.09
N LEU A 282 -18.47 12.81 11.32
CA LEU A 282 -19.81 12.26 11.63
C LEU A 282 -20.97 13.12 11.07
N PHE A 283 -20.79 14.44 11.03
CA PHE A 283 -21.77 15.39 10.49
C PHE A 283 -21.51 15.79 9.03
N ASN A 284 -20.37 15.42 8.44
CA ASN A 284 -19.91 15.86 7.11
C ASN A 284 -19.75 14.73 6.08
N PHE A 285 -20.55 13.66 6.22
CA PHE A 285 -20.66 12.55 5.25
C PHE A 285 -19.58 11.47 5.42
N THR A 286 -19.89 10.49 6.27
CA THR A 286 -19.13 9.23 6.42
C THR A 286 -19.97 8.00 6.05
N ASP A 287 -21.23 8.17 5.60
CA ASP A 287 -22.27 7.11 5.51
C ASP A 287 -22.59 6.39 6.84
N HIS A 288 -21.96 6.81 7.95
CA HIS A 288 -22.22 6.29 9.30
C HIS A 288 -23.20 7.17 10.07
N ASP A 289 -24.05 6.55 10.89
CA ASP A 289 -24.97 7.21 11.81
C ASP A 289 -24.38 7.42 13.21
N SER A 290 -23.30 6.71 13.51
CA SER A 290 -22.70 6.64 14.84
C SER A 290 -21.18 6.59 14.79
N LEU A 291 -20.56 7.18 15.81
CA LEU A 291 -19.14 7.07 16.11
C LEU A 291 -18.95 6.05 17.24
N ASP A 292 -18.25 4.97 16.96
CA ASP A 292 -17.87 3.96 17.96
C ASP A 292 -16.54 4.36 18.63
N LEU A 293 -16.55 4.43 19.97
CA LEU A 293 -15.37 4.74 20.77
C LEU A 293 -14.51 3.50 21.11
N GLY A 294 -14.96 2.29 20.76
CA GLY A 294 -14.17 1.07 20.90
C GLY A 294 -13.77 0.70 22.34
N GLY A 295 -14.58 1.10 23.32
CA GLY A 295 -14.33 0.91 24.75
C GLY A 295 -13.32 1.89 25.35
N ARG A 296 -12.87 2.91 24.60
CA ARG A 296 -11.90 3.91 25.07
C ARG A 296 -12.55 4.84 26.10
N ARG A 297 -11.73 5.26 27.07
CA ARG A 297 -11.99 6.39 27.96
C ARG A 297 -11.15 7.56 27.45
N ILE A 298 -11.81 8.58 26.94
CA ILE A 298 -11.21 9.76 26.31
C ILE A 298 -11.14 10.88 27.33
N GLN A 299 -9.95 11.43 27.53
CA GLN A 299 -9.69 12.51 28.47
C GLN A 299 -9.72 13.86 27.78
N LEU A 300 -10.58 14.75 28.28
CA LEU A 300 -10.79 16.07 27.73
C LEU A 300 -10.29 17.12 28.71
N ASP A 301 -9.29 17.88 28.30
CA ASP A 301 -8.72 19.00 29.05
C ASP A 301 -9.52 20.30 28.89
N SER A 302 -10.54 20.31 28.03
CA SER A 302 -11.36 21.48 27.73
C SER A 302 -12.66 21.08 27.01
N PRO A 303 -13.70 21.94 26.99
CA PRO A 303 -14.91 21.70 26.22
C PRO A 303 -14.63 21.55 24.71
N ILE A 304 -15.37 20.67 24.02
CA ILE A 304 -15.37 20.60 22.56
C ILE A 304 -16.62 21.31 22.05
N ASP A 305 -16.41 22.36 21.24
CA ASP A 305 -17.48 23.00 20.49
C ASP A 305 -17.77 22.18 19.22
N VAL A 306 -18.86 21.41 19.26
CA VAL A 306 -19.28 20.56 18.13
C VAL A 306 -19.69 21.41 16.92
N HIS A 307 -20.30 22.58 17.12
CA HIS A 307 -20.69 23.44 15.99
C HIS A 307 -19.43 23.95 15.27
N ALA A 308 -18.44 24.42 16.02
CA ALA A 308 -17.15 24.84 15.46
C ALA A 308 -16.41 23.67 14.79
N ALA A 309 -16.42 22.48 15.39
CA ALA A 309 -15.79 21.29 14.81
C ALA A 309 -16.42 20.86 13.48
N VAL A 310 -17.75 20.98 13.35
CA VAL A 310 -18.49 20.67 12.12
C VAL A 310 -18.28 21.78 11.07
N GLY A 311 -18.28 23.04 11.51
CA GLY A 311 -17.81 24.22 10.79
C GLY A 311 -18.64 24.68 9.58
N ASN A 312 -19.66 23.92 9.18
CA ASN A 312 -20.45 24.23 7.97
C ASN A 312 -21.96 23.94 8.09
N LYS A 313 -22.47 23.73 9.31
CA LYS A 313 -23.87 23.38 9.56
C LYS A 313 -24.38 24.06 10.81
N ASP A 314 -25.44 24.85 10.63
CA ASP A 314 -26.21 25.42 11.74
C ASP A 314 -27.41 24.55 12.12
N ASN A 315 -27.85 23.68 11.20
CA ASN A 315 -28.99 22.79 11.39
C ASN A 315 -28.66 21.39 10.88
N PHE A 316 -29.09 20.36 11.61
CA PHE A 316 -28.91 18.96 11.21
C PHE A 316 -30.13 18.14 11.63
N GLY A 317 -30.73 17.43 10.67
CA GLY A 317 -31.98 16.68 10.89
C GLY A 317 -31.79 15.21 11.29
N GLY A 318 -30.61 14.64 11.04
CA GLY A 318 -30.32 13.24 11.35
C GLY A 318 -29.85 13.07 12.79
N ARG A 319 -30.33 12.02 13.47
CA ARG A 319 -29.74 11.64 14.76
C ARG A 319 -28.32 11.11 14.54
N ARG A 320 -27.37 11.58 15.35
CA ARG A 320 -26.02 11.03 15.47
C ARG A 320 -25.77 10.49 16.87
N VAL A 321 -24.96 9.45 16.97
CA VAL A 321 -24.71 8.77 18.24
C VAL A 321 -23.22 8.59 18.46
N ILE A 322 -22.73 8.96 19.64
CA ILE A 322 -21.44 8.52 20.15
C ILE A 322 -21.72 7.34 21.08
N ARG A 323 -21.07 6.21 20.88
CA ARG A 323 -21.36 4.97 21.62
C ARG A 323 -20.11 4.21 22.04
N ASN A 324 -20.30 3.25 22.95
CA ASN A 324 -19.28 2.29 23.37
C ASN A 324 -18.00 2.92 23.94
N GLY A 325 -18.10 3.94 24.77
CA GLY A 325 -16.93 4.51 25.46
C GLY A 325 -17.33 5.51 26.53
N GLN A 326 -16.34 6.23 27.04
CA GLN A 326 -16.51 7.23 28.09
C GLN A 326 -15.78 8.52 27.72
N LEU A 327 -16.40 9.67 27.99
CA LEU A 327 -15.74 10.98 28.00
C LEU A 327 -15.50 11.38 29.46
N GLU A 328 -14.27 11.76 29.78
CA GLU A 328 -13.85 12.18 31.11
C GLU A 328 -13.27 13.59 31.04
N ALA A 329 -13.83 14.54 31.80
CA ALA A 329 -13.23 15.85 31.95
C ALA A 329 -12.04 15.75 32.91
N THR A 330 -10.83 16.06 32.44
CA THR A 330 -9.66 16.14 33.30
C THR A 330 -9.55 17.51 33.95
N SER A 331 -8.86 17.58 35.09
CA SER A 331 -8.66 18.84 35.81
C SER A 331 -7.87 19.81 34.93
N SER A 332 -8.51 20.89 34.51
CA SER A 332 -7.93 21.94 33.67
C SER A 332 -8.69 23.25 33.87
N ALA A 333 -7.96 24.37 33.83
CA ALA A 333 -8.53 25.71 33.96
C ALA A 333 -9.49 26.05 32.80
N ALA A 334 -9.43 25.33 31.68
CA ALA A 334 -10.35 25.52 30.56
C ALA A 334 -11.79 25.07 30.89
N TRP A 335 -11.99 24.31 31.97
CA TRP A 335 -13.31 23.96 32.50
C TRP A 335 -13.86 24.99 33.50
N ASP A 336 -13.04 25.98 33.90
CA ASP A 336 -13.46 26.97 34.89
C ASP A 336 -14.62 27.82 34.38
N THR A 337 -15.53 28.15 35.28
CA THR A 337 -16.68 28.99 34.93
C THR A 337 -16.23 30.42 34.67
N VAL A 338 -16.38 30.88 33.42
CA VAL A 338 -16.15 32.27 33.06
C VAL A 338 -17.35 33.11 33.49
N SER A 339 -17.12 34.04 34.42
CA SER A 339 -18.14 34.96 34.93
C SER A 339 -17.86 36.39 34.48
N VAL A 340 -18.87 37.06 33.92
CA VAL A 340 -18.78 38.46 33.49
C VAL A 340 -19.90 39.24 34.14
N THR A 341 -19.55 40.29 34.88
CA THR A 341 -20.51 41.24 35.45
C THR A 341 -20.63 42.45 34.54
N SER A 342 -21.86 42.79 34.16
CA SER A 342 -22.15 43.95 33.33
C SER A 342 -23.42 44.67 33.81
N ASN A 343 -23.45 45.99 33.63
CA ASN A 343 -24.64 46.79 33.82
C ASN A 343 -25.41 46.89 32.50
N ALA A 344 -26.73 46.73 32.57
CA ALA A 344 -27.65 46.86 31.46
C ALA A 344 -28.98 47.46 31.91
N ALA A 345 -29.71 48.05 30.98
CA ALA A 345 -31.08 48.51 31.16
C ALA A 345 -32.05 47.53 30.48
N TRP A 346 -33.28 47.45 31.02
CA TRP A 346 -34.37 46.72 30.39
C TRP A 346 -35.70 47.41 30.67
N SER A 347 -36.74 47.06 29.91
CA SER A 347 -38.10 47.56 30.13
C SER A 347 -39.12 46.45 29.91
N SER A 348 -40.27 46.52 30.57
CA SER A 348 -41.35 45.53 30.42
C SER A 348 -41.91 45.45 28.99
N GLY A 349 -41.82 46.55 28.22
CA GLY A 349 -42.18 46.57 26.80
C GLY A 349 -41.22 45.79 25.89
N SER A 350 -40.00 45.53 26.36
CA SER A 350 -38.96 44.76 25.64
C SER A 350 -38.29 43.77 26.60
N SER A 351 -39.09 42.93 27.26
CA SER A 351 -38.66 42.07 28.37
C SER A 351 -37.62 41.00 28.01
N LYS A 352 -37.34 40.77 26.72
CA LYS A 352 -36.27 39.87 26.24
C LYS A 352 -34.99 40.59 25.86
N THR A 353 -34.95 41.92 25.90
CA THR A 353 -33.82 42.69 25.38
C THR A 353 -33.20 43.53 26.47
N LEU A 354 -31.91 43.30 26.70
CA LEU A 354 -31.06 44.17 27.48
C LEU A 354 -30.45 45.22 26.55
N THR A 355 -30.51 46.49 26.96
CA THR A 355 -29.93 47.62 26.25
C THR A 355 -28.86 48.30 27.10
N SER A 356 -28.02 49.12 26.47
CA SER A 356 -26.91 49.80 27.15
C SER A 356 -25.99 48.83 27.92
N VAL A 357 -25.80 47.63 27.37
CA VAL A 357 -24.99 46.57 27.99
C VAL A 357 -23.52 46.97 27.95
N THR A 358 -22.94 47.20 29.12
CA THR A 358 -21.52 47.58 29.22
C THR A 358 -20.63 46.41 28.83
N ASN A 359 -19.60 46.62 28.01
CA ASN A 359 -18.65 45.59 27.60
C ASN A 359 -19.32 44.32 27.01
N VAL A 360 -20.39 44.49 26.23
CA VAL A 360 -21.13 43.39 25.58
C VAL A 360 -20.23 42.41 24.81
N ALA A 361 -19.10 42.89 24.29
CA ALA A 361 -18.10 42.07 23.60
C ALA A 361 -17.59 40.89 24.46
N ASN A 362 -17.51 41.07 25.78
CA ASN A 362 -17.00 40.06 26.73
C ASN A 362 -18.04 39.01 27.14
N ILE A 363 -19.33 39.22 26.83
CA ILE A 363 -20.40 38.30 27.19
C ILE A 363 -20.58 37.27 26.06
N ALA A 364 -20.52 35.98 26.36
CA ALA A 364 -20.68 34.92 25.36
C ALA A 364 -22.17 34.64 25.06
N ILE A 365 -22.47 34.22 23.84
CA ILE A 365 -23.78 33.64 23.51
C ILE A 365 -23.88 32.30 24.25
N GLY A 366 -25.06 32.00 24.79
CA GLY A 366 -25.30 30.82 25.63
C GLY A 366 -24.94 31.00 27.10
N SER A 367 -24.37 32.13 27.52
CA SER A 367 -24.12 32.41 28.94
C SER A 367 -25.43 32.43 29.74
N LEU A 368 -25.44 31.76 30.89
CA LEU A 368 -26.52 31.84 31.87
C LEU A 368 -26.53 33.25 32.47
N VAL A 369 -27.69 33.90 32.46
CA VAL A 369 -27.89 35.21 33.05
C VAL A 369 -28.49 35.03 34.43
N SER A 370 -27.94 35.74 35.42
CA SER A 370 -28.45 35.77 36.79
C SER A 370 -28.53 37.21 37.28
N GLY A 371 -29.57 37.55 38.04
CA GLY A 371 -29.75 38.88 38.60
C GLY A 371 -31.18 39.14 39.05
N THR A 372 -31.44 40.33 39.58
CA THR A 372 -32.78 40.75 39.98
C THR A 372 -33.71 40.80 38.78
N GLY A 373 -34.88 40.16 38.87
CA GLY A 373 -35.84 40.07 37.77
C GLY A 373 -35.48 39.05 36.69
N VAL A 374 -34.44 38.24 36.88
CA VAL A 374 -34.08 37.16 35.96
C VAL A 374 -34.68 35.84 36.46
N GLY A 375 -35.44 35.16 35.59
CA GLY A 375 -35.98 33.83 35.88
C GLY A 375 -34.92 32.73 35.94
N ARG A 376 -35.36 31.47 36.11
CA ARG A 376 -34.47 30.31 35.98
C ARG A 376 -34.17 30.06 34.48
N GLU A 377 -32.95 29.62 34.17
CA GLU A 377 -32.57 29.17 32.83
C GLU A 377 -32.77 30.24 31.73
N VAL A 378 -32.44 31.49 32.06
CA VAL A 378 -32.38 32.59 31.09
C VAL A 378 -30.96 32.67 30.53
N TYR A 379 -30.83 32.58 29.21
CA TYR A 379 -29.53 32.56 28.53
C TYR A 379 -29.43 33.69 27.52
N VAL A 380 -28.21 34.09 27.20
CA VAL A 380 -27.91 35.00 26.08
C VAL A 380 -28.20 34.28 24.77
N ALA A 381 -29.26 34.67 24.06
CA ALA A 381 -29.62 34.10 22.76
C ALA A 381 -28.85 34.74 21.60
N SER A 382 -28.62 36.06 21.67
CA SER A 382 -27.79 36.78 20.71
C SER A 382 -27.28 38.09 21.33
N LYS A 383 -26.27 38.69 20.70
CA LYS A 383 -25.73 40.00 21.10
C LYS A 383 -25.41 40.86 19.88
N ASP A 384 -25.49 42.17 20.05
CA ASP A 384 -25.03 43.16 19.08
C ASP A 384 -24.01 44.08 19.77
N ASN A 385 -22.75 43.98 19.33
CA ASN A 385 -21.66 44.77 19.88
C ASN A 385 -21.75 46.25 19.51
N GLY A 386 -22.29 46.60 18.34
CA GLY A 386 -22.42 47.98 17.90
C GLY A 386 -23.60 48.67 18.55
N ALA A 387 -24.72 47.97 18.74
CA ALA A 387 -25.91 48.48 19.38
C ALA A 387 -25.88 48.41 20.93
N LEU A 388 -24.89 47.71 21.51
CA LEU A 388 -24.79 47.44 22.95
C LEU A 388 -26.03 46.73 23.51
N THR A 389 -26.52 45.72 22.79
CA THR A 389 -27.73 44.97 23.16
C THR A 389 -27.49 43.48 23.28
N ILE A 390 -28.28 42.83 24.14
CA ILE A 390 -28.38 41.37 24.26
C ILE A 390 -29.84 40.98 24.14
N THR A 391 -30.11 39.92 23.37
CA THR A 391 -31.41 39.24 23.36
C THR A 391 -31.32 37.98 24.22
N LEU A 392 -32.32 37.77 25.06
CA LEU A 392 -32.41 36.65 26.00
C LEU A 392 -33.32 35.55 25.47
N SER A 393 -33.06 34.32 25.91
CA SER A 393 -33.89 33.14 25.58
C SER A 393 -35.32 33.27 26.13
N GLN A 394 -35.49 33.93 27.27
CA GLN A 394 -36.75 34.10 27.97
C GLN A 394 -36.95 35.56 28.42
N ALA A 395 -38.20 35.93 28.73
CA ALA A 395 -38.53 37.26 29.22
C ALA A 395 -38.11 37.43 30.69
N LEU A 396 -37.67 38.65 31.03
CA LEU A 396 -37.43 39.09 32.40
C LEU A 396 -38.75 39.34 33.15
N ILE A 397 -38.70 39.16 34.47
CA ILE A 397 -39.83 39.21 35.41
C ILE A 397 -39.85 40.53 36.17
#